data_AF-A0A1C0ARD0-F1
#
_entry.id   AF-A0A1C0ARD0-F1
#
_cell.length_a   1.000
_cell.length_b   1.000
_cell.length_c   1.000
_cell.angle_alpha   90.00
_cell.angle_beta   90.00
_cell.angle_gamma   90.00
#
_symmetry.space_group_name_H-M   'P 1'
#
loop_
_entity.id
_entity.type
_entity.pdbx_description
1 polymer ?
#
loop_
_entity_poly.entity_id
_entity_poly.type
_entity_poly.pdbx_seq_one_letter_code
_entity_poly.pdbx_strand_id
1 'polypeptide(L)' 'MPTLLFTLGGMEWVIILIVALLLFGGSRLAGLGKGVGRSIREFKEEVKSVDEPRRQDEVVDAEIVQPEIDRKNNPER' A
#
# COMPACT_ATOMS: atom_id res chain seq x y z
N MET A 1 -42.81 -13.14 -10.52
CA MET A 1 -41.85 -12.30 -11.27
C MET A 1 -41.04 -11.45 -10.29
N PRO A 2 -39.93 -11.97 -9.73
CA PRO A 2 -39.14 -11.30 -8.69
C PRO A 2 -37.99 -10.43 -9.25
N THR A 3 -38.06 -10.04 -10.52
CA THR A 3 -37.04 -9.23 -11.20
C THR A 3 -37.01 -7.77 -10.73
N LEU A 4 -38.08 -7.26 -10.10
CA LEU A 4 -38.18 -5.87 -9.66
C LEU A 4 -37.45 -5.57 -8.33
N LEU A 5 -37.22 -6.58 -7.48
CA LEU A 5 -36.59 -6.38 -6.17
C LEU A 5 -35.06 -6.46 -6.23
N PHE A 6 -34.50 -7.26 -7.15
CA PHE A 6 -33.04 -7.35 -7.34
C PHE A 6 -32.44 -6.06 -7.94
N THR A 7 -33.25 -5.18 -8.54
CA THR A 7 -32.79 -3.93 -9.14
C THR A 7 -32.74 -2.75 -8.17
N LEU A 8 -33.48 -2.79 -7.05
CA LEU A 8 -33.75 -1.62 -6.20
C LEU A 8 -32.62 -1.23 -5.22
N GLY A 9 -31.56 -2.03 -5.11
CA GLY A 9 -30.49 -1.77 -4.14
C GLY A 9 -29.14 -1.53 -4.77
N GLY A 10 -28.60 -2.53 -5.48
CA GLY A 10 -27.22 -2.50 -5.97
C GLY A 10 -27.09 -2.20 -7.47
N MET A 11 -28.07 -2.61 -8.28
CA MET A 11 -27.98 -2.47 -9.74
C MET A 11 -28.04 -1.01 -10.18
N GLU A 12 -28.81 -0.17 -9.48
CA GLU A 12 -28.90 1.27 -9.74
C GLU A 12 -27.55 1.97 -9.53
N TRP A 13 -26.81 1.65 -8.46
CA TRP A 13 -25.46 2.17 -8.24
C TRP A 13 -24.49 1.78 -9.36
N VAL A 14 -24.57 0.53 -9.84
CA VAL A 14 -23.73 0.06 -10.94
C VAL A 14 -24.05 0.84 -12.23
N ILE A 15 -25.33 1.05 -12.54
CA ILE A 15 -25.75 1.84 -13.71
C ILE A 15 -25.24 3.28 -13.60
N ILE A 16 -25.38 3.92 -12.43
CA ILE A 16 -24.88 5.29 -12.19
C ILE A 16 -23.36 5.34 -12.39
N LEU A 17 -22.62 4.36 -11.86
CA LEU A 17 -21.16 4.28 -12.05
C LEU A 17 -20.77 4.13 -13.52
N ILE A 18 -21.50 3.32 -14.29
CA ILE A 18 -21.27 3.17 -15.73
C ILE A 18 -21.54 4.50 -16.46
N VAL A 19 -22.65 5.17 -16.18
CA VAL A 19 -22.97 6.47 -16.80
C VAL A 19 -21.94 7.53 -16.42
N ALA A 20 -21.54 7.60 -15.15
CA ALA A 20 -20.48 8.51 -14.69
C ALA A 20 -19.14 8.19 -15.40
N LEU A 21 -18.80 6.92 -15.57
CA LEU A 21 -17.60 6.51 -16.29
C LEU A 21 -17.64 6.90 -17.77
N LEU A 22 -18.81 6.89 -18.41
CA LEU A 22 -18.97 7.35 -19.79
C LEU A 22 -18.85 8.88 -19.92
N LEU A 23 -19.41 9.63 -18.96
CA LEU A 23 -19.37 11.11 -18.97
C LEU A 23 -17.98 11.65 -18.61
N PHE A 24 -17.37 11.13 -17.55
CA PHE A 24 -16.07 11.58 -17.06
C PHE A 24 -14.90 10.84 -17.72
N GLY A 25 -15.12 9.63 -18.24
CA GLY A 25 -14.07 8.75 -18.73
C GLY A 25 -13.31 8.05 -17.60
N GLY A 26 -12.83 6.83 -17.86
CA GLY A 26 -12.02 6.08 -16.89
C GLY A 26 -10.72 6.78 -16.50
N SER A 27 -10.11 7.55 -17.40
CA SER A 27 -8.85 8.24 -17.14
C SER A 27 -8.99 9.38 -16.12
N ARG A 28 -10.09 10.13 -16.13
CA ARG A 28 -10.31 11.23 -15.17
C ARG A 28 -10.61 10.68 -13.77
N LEU A 29 -11.47 9.67 -13.68
CA LEU A 29 -11.80 9.04 -12.41
C LEU A 29 -10.58 8.31 -11.80
N ALA A 30 -9.79 7.62 -12.62
CA ALA A 30 -8.54 6.99 -12.18
C ALA A 30 -7.48 8.03 -11.76
N GLY A 31 -7.40 9.18 -12.45
CA GLY A 31 -6.52 10.28 -12.08
C GLY A 31 -6.86 10.85 -10.69
N LEU A 32 -8.14 11.14 -10.44
CA LEU A 32 -8.63 11.61 -9.15
C LEU A 32 -8.45 10.56 -8.05
N GLY A 33 -8.78 9.30 -8.32
CA GLY A 33 -8.61 8.19 -7.39
C GLY A 33 -7.15 7.95 -6.98
N LYS A 34 -6.20 8.08 -7.92
CA LYS A 34 -4.76 7.99 -7.63
C LYS A 34 -4.29 9.12 -6.70
N GLY A 35 -4.75 10.35 -6.93
CA GLY A 35 -4.44 11.50 -6.08
C GLY A 35 -4.99 11.33 -4.67
N VAL A 36 -6.29 11.07 -4.55
CA VAL A 36 -6.98 10.86 -3.27
C VAL A 36 -6.40 9.66 -2.52
N GLY A 37 -6.15 8.54 -3.21
CA GLY A 37 -5.58 7.34 -2.61
C GLY A 37 -4.18 7.55 -2.05
N ARG A 38 -3.35 8.37 -2.71
CA ARG A 38 -2.03 8.76 -2.19
C ARG A 38 -2.16 9.60 -0.93
N SER A 39 -3.01 10.63 -0.94
CA SER A 39 -3.23 11.49 0.23
C SER A 39 -3.78 10.71 1.43
N ILE A 40 -4.73 9.79 1.22
CA ILE A 40 -5.25 8.93 2.29
C ILE A 40 -4.16 7.99 2.84
N ARG A 41 -3.28 7.48 1.97
CA ARG A 41 -2.18 6.61 2.39
C ARG A 41 -1.17 7.35 3.27
N GLU A 42 -0.71 8.52 2.83
CA GLU A 42 0.20 9.38 3.59
C GLU A 42 -0.42 9.79 4.93
N PHE A 43 -1.69 10.22 4.92
CA PHE A 43 -2.44 10.53 6.14
C PHE A 43 -2.52 9.34 7.10
N LYS A 44 -2.77 8.13 6.60
CA LYS A 44 -2.82 6.91 7.42
C LYS A 44 -1.46 6.52 7.98
N GLU A 45 -0.38 6.71 7.24
CA GLU A 45 0.99 6.44 7.68
C GLU A 45 1.43 7.42 8.79
N GLU A 46 1.09 8.71 8.64
CA GLU A 46 1.35 9.74 9.66
C GLU A 46 0.53 9.49 10.93
N VAL A 47 -0.77 9.24 10.81
CA VAL A 47 -1.64 8.95 11.97
C VAL A 47 -1.17 7.70 12.71
N LYS A 48 -0.79 6.64 11.99
CA LYS A 48 -0.27 5.41 12.60
C LYS A 48 1.06 5.66 13.34
N SER A 49 1.92 6.51 12.81
CA SER A 49 3.20 6.87 13.42
C SER A 49 3.05 7.71 14.70
N VAL A 50 1.91 8.39 14.88
CA VAL A 50 1.60 9.16 16.08
C VAL A 50 1.01 8.28 17.19
N ASP A 51 0.22 7.27 16.84
CA ASP A 51 -0.45 6.38 17.80
C ASP A 51 0.43 5.21 18.29
N GLU A 52 1.49 4.81 17.56
CA GLU A 52 2.43 3.77 18.00
C GLU A 52 3.67 4.39 18.68
N PRO A 53 3.96 4.09 19.98
CA PRO A 53 5.29 4.34 20.52
C PRO A 53 6.26 3.43 19.76
N ARG A 54 7.10 4.03 18.91
CA ARG A 54 8.14 3.39 18.07
C ARG A 54 8.57 2.00 18.59
N ARG A 55 7.95 0.94 18.08
CA ARG A 55 8.60 -0.37 18.03
C ARG A 55 9.56 -0.33 16.87
N GLN A 56 10.83 -0.10 17.20
CA GLN A 56 11.93 -0.57 16.38
C GLN A 56 11.82 -2.08 16.36
N ASP A 57 11.21 -2.63 15.32
CA ASP A 57 11.40 -4.02 14.98
C ASP A 57 12.39 -4.05 13.81
N GLU A 58 13.59 -4.50 14.15
CA GLU A 58 14.60 -5.10 13.31
C GLU A 58 14.00 -5.82 12.09
N VAL A 59 14.50 -5.47 10.91
CA VAL A 59 14.98 -6.49 9.98
C VAL A 59 16.49 -6.37 9.93
N VAL A 60 17.12 -7.15 10.82
CA VAL A 60 18.46 -7.68 10.62
C VAL A 60 18.38 -8.57 9.39
N ASP A 61 18.74 -8.04 8.23
CA ASP A 61 19.02 -8.86 7.03
C ASP A 61 20.01 -8.11 6.13
N ALA A 62 21.25 -8.10 6.58
CA ALA A 62 22.42 -8.10 5.71
C ALA A 62 23.54 -8.86 6.44
N GLU A 63 23.33 -10.16 6.63
CA GLU A 63 24.42 -11.09 6.85
C GLU A 63 25.31 -11.09 5.60
N ILE A 64 26.41 -10.31 5.61
CA ILE A 64 27.75 -10.74 5.19
C ILE A 64 28.78 -9.95 6.01
N VAL A 65 29.13 -10.44 7.19
CA VAL A 65 30.45 -10.21 7.79
C VAL A 65 31.02 -11.59 8.08
N GLN A 66 31.81 -12.12 7.14
CA GLN A 66 32.70 -13.25 7.44
C GLN A 66 33.73 -12.77 8.46
N PRO A 67 33.84 -13.39 9.65
CA PRO A 67 35.03 -13.25 10.47
C PRO A 67 36.08 -14.24 9.96
N GLU A 68 36.72 -13.96 8.82
CA GLU A 68 37.99 -14.63 8.51
C GLU A 68 39.06 -13.94 9.37
N ILE A 69 39.42 -14.64 10.44
CA ILE A 69 40.40 -14.28 11.44
C ILE A 69 41.78 -14.02 10.78
N ASP A 70 42.14 -12.75 10.62
CA ASP A 70 43.53 -12.32 10.46
C ASP A 70 44.25 -12.47 11.82
N ARG A 71 44.62 -13.71 12.18
CA ARG A 71 45.62 -14.04 13.21
C ARG A 71 46.29 -15.38 12.91
N LYS A 72 47.06 -15.43 11.82
CA LYS A 72 48.26 -16.26 11.82
C LYS A 72 49.48 -15.36 11.73
N ASN A 73 49.72 -14.69 12.86
CA ASN A 73 51.00 -14.06 13.15
C ASN A 73 52.12 -15.06 12.88
N ASN A 74 52.83 -14.73 11.82
CA ASN A 74 54.15 -15.20 11.47
C ASN A 74 55.15 -14.76 12.55
N PRO A 75 55.87 -15.69 13.18
CA PRO A 75 57.28 -15.47 13.42
C PRO A 75 58.08 -16.39 12.49
N GLU A 76 58.71 -15.74 11.52
CA GLU A 76 59.90 -16.25 10.87
C GLU A 76 61.04 -16.32 11.90
N ARG A 77 61.70 -17.48 11.97
CA ARG A 77 62.98 -17.79 12.63
C ARG A 77 62.98 -18.09 14.12
#